data_AF-A0A2H9U5A5-F1
#
_entry.id   AF-A0A2H9U5A5-F1
#
_cell.length_a   1.000
_cell.length_b   1.000
_cell.length_c   1.000
_cell.angle_alpha   90.00
_cell.angle_beta   90.00
_cell.angle_gamma   90.00
#
_symmetry.space_group_name_H-M   'P 1'
#
loop_
_entity.id
_entity.type
_entity.pdbx_description
1 polymer ?
#
loop_
_entity_poly.entity_id
_entity_poly.type
_entity_poly.pdbx_seq_one_letter_code
_entity_poly.pdbx_strand_id
1 'polypeptide(L)' 'NRKEQREHDRELYRARHLVENAFLHLKQWRGIATRYAKNTSSFVAAVQLRCAYLWASIL' A
#
# COMPACT_ATOMS: atom_id res chain seq x y z
N ASN A 1 -11.93 24.36 -7.56
CA ASN A 1 -13.28 24.79 -7.98
C ASN A 1 -14.03 23.64 -8.66
N ARG A 2 -14.52 22.67 -7.87
CA ARG A 2 -15.49 21.68 -8.37
C ARG A 2 -16.88 22.28 -8.18
N LYS A 3 -17.72 22.30 -9.23
CA LYS A 3 -19.08 22.89 -9.21
C LYS A 3 -20.06 22.12 -8.32
N GLU A 4 -19.82 20.83 -8.10
CA GLU A 4 -20.62 19.96 -7.26
C GLU A 4 -19.73 19.38 -6.15
N GLN A 5 -20.10 19.64 -4.88
CA GLN A 5 -19.41 19.10 -3.72
C GLN A 5 -19.82 17.65 -3.53
N ARG A 6 -18.84 16.74 -3.50
CA ARG A 6 -19.08 15.34 -3.14
C ARG A 6 -19.17 15.26 -1.63
N GLU A 7 -20.05 14.40 -1.14
CA GLU A 7 -20.08 14.07 0.28
C GLU A 7 -18.70 13.53 0.70
N HIS A 8 -18.11 14.16 1.71
CA HIS A 8 -16.75 13.87 2.18
C HIS A 8 -16.81 13.44 3.63
N ASP A 9 -16.73 12.13 3.83
CA ASP A 9 -16.55 11.55 5.16
C ASP A 9 -15.12 11.82 5.64
N ARG A 10 -15.00 12.70 6.63
CA ARG A 10 -13.69 13.10 7.19
C ARG A 10 -13.03 11.97 7.97
N GLU A 11 -13.79 11.10 8.61
CA GLU A 11 -13.24 10.00 9.41
C GLU A 11 -12.68 8.92 8.49
N LEU A 12 -13.42 8.57 7.44
CA LEU A 12 -12.94 7.66 6.40
C LEU A 12 -11.70 8.23 5.70
N TYR A 13 -11.70 9.54 5.40
CA TYR A 13 -10.54 10.18 4.77
C TYR A 13 -9.33 10.21 5.71
N ARG A 14 -9.54 10.34 7.03
CA ARG A 14 -8.45 10.26 8.01
C ARG A 14 -7.82 8.86 8.01
N ALA A 15 -8.61 7.80 7.93
CA ALA A 15 -8.10 6.42 7.90
C ALA A 15 -7.17 6.12 6.70
N ARG A 16 -7.20 6.95 5.64
CA ARG A 16 -6.33 6.83 4.46
C ARG A 16 -4.83 6.80 4.82
N HIS A 17 -4.41 7.49 5.88
CA HIS A 17 -2.99 7.49 6.28
C HIS A 17 -2.47 6.08 6.59
N LEU A 18 -3.33 5.16 7.06
CA LEU A 18 -2.95 3.78 7.35
C LEU A 18 -2.54 3.04 6.07
N VAL A 19 -3.29 3.26 4.99
CA VAL A 19 -3.00 2.70 3.68
C VAL A 19 -1.70 3.30 3.11
N GLU A 20 -1.52 4.61 3.25
CA GLU A 20 -0.30 5.30 2.80
C GLU A 20 0.94 4.81 3.57
N ASN A 21 0.83 4.58 4.88
CA ASN A 21 1.88 4.00 5.71
C ASN A 21 2.23 2.57 5.26
N ALA A 22 1.23 1.74 4.94
CA ALA A 22 1.48 0.39 4.42
C ALA A 22 2.27 0.43 3.10
N PHE A 23 1.93 1.35 2.18
CA PHE A 23 2.70 1.54 0.95
C PHE A 23 4.11 2.08 1.20
N LEU A 24 4.29 2.94 2.21
CA LEU A 24 5.62 3.40 2.62
C LEU A 24 6.51 2.22 3.02
N HIS A 25 5.99 1.31 3.86
CA HIS A 25 6.71 0.10 4.27
C HIS A 25 7.04 -0.82 3.10
N LEU A 26 6.11 -1.00 2.15
CA LEU A 26 6.37 -1.78 0.93
C LEU A 26 7.48 -1.15 0.07
N LYS A 27 7.55 0.18 -0.01
CA LYS A 27 8.56 0.91 -0.79
C LYS A 27 9.94 0.97 -0.12
N GLN A 28 10.05 0.76 1.19
CA GLN A 28 11.35 0.60 1.85
C GLN A 28 12.10 -0.63 1.33
N TRP A 29 11.39 -1.64 0.85
CA TRP A 29 11.97 -2.83 0.26
C TRP A 29 12.43 -2.56 -1.17
N ARG A 30 13.75 -2.37 -1.34
CA ARG A 30 14.37 -2.09 -2.65
C ARG A 30 13.89 -3.03 -3.74
N GLY A 31 13.84 -4.35 -3.49
CA GLY A 31 13.40 -5.34 -4.49
C GLY A 31 11.98 -5.13 -5.02
N ILE A 32 11.07 -4.59 -4.18
CA ILE A 32 9.71 -4.22 -4.60
C ILE A 32 9.73 -2.85 -5.28
N ALA A 33 10.39 -1.87 -4.66
CA ALA A 33 10.44 -0.49 -5.16
C ALA A 33 11.03 -0.39 -6.57
N THR A 34 12.06 -1.18 -6.87
CA THR A 34 12.74 -1.19 -8.17
C THR A 34 12.25 -2.29 -9.10
N ARG A 35 11.27 -3.11 -8.68
CA ARG A 35 10.70 -4.21 -9.46
C ARG A 35 11.77 -5.14 -10.06
N TYR A 36 12.68 -5.65 -9.23
CA TYR A 36 13.79 -6.50 -9.69
C TYR A 36 13.39 -7.91 -10.15
N ALA A 37 12.20 -8.38 -9.80
CA ALA A 37 11.73 -9.67 -10.25
C ALA A 37 11.48 -9.66 -11.77
N LYS A 38 12.16 -10.56 -12.49
CA LYS A 38 12.06 -10.70 -13.95
C LYS A 38 10.66 -11.11 -14.41
N ASN A 39 9.99 -11.94 -13.61
CA ASN A 39 8.65 -12.44 -13.91
C ASN A 39 7.61 -11.70 -13.07
N THR A 40 6.48 -11.36 -13.68
CA THR A 40 5.36 -10.71 -12.98
C THR A 40 4.82 -11.58 -11.85
N SER A 41 4.77 -12.90 -12.01
CA SER A 41 4.34 -13.84 -10.96
C SER A 41 5.22 -13.76 -9.72
N SER A 42 6.55 -13.77 -9.90
CA SER A 42 7.51 -13.64 -8.81
C SER A 42 7.41 -12.28 -8.10
N PHE A 43 7.18 -11.20 -8.86
CA PHE A 43 6.94 -9.88 -8.28
C PHE A 43 5.68 -9.85 -7.42
N VAL A 44 4.58 -10.39 -7.93
CA VAL A 44 3.29 -10.45 -7.20
C VAL A 44 3.43 -11.28 -5.93
N ALA A 45 4.07 -12.45 -6.00
CA ALA A 45 4.32 -13.29 -4.84
C ALA A 45 5.14 -12.55 -3.76
N ALA A 46 6.18 -11.81 -4.16
CA ALA A 46 6.98 -11.01 -3.22
C ALA A 46 6.17 -9.89 -2.55
N VAL A 47 5.30 -9.21 -3.30
CA VAL A 47 4.38 -8.20 -2.75
C VAL A 47 3.40 -8.83 -1.76
N GLN A 48 2.76 -9.95 -2.14
CA GLN A 48 1.81 -10.66 -1.28
C GLN A 48 2.45 -11.11 0.03
N LEU A 49 3.65 -11.70 -0.04
CA LEU A 49 4.39 -12.12 1.14
C LEU A 49 4.70 -10.93 2.08
N ARG A 50 5.07 -9.77 1.51
CA ARG A 50 5.33 -8.57 2.31
C ARG A 50 4.08 -7.98 2.93
N CYS A 51 2.95 -7.99 2.23
CA CYS A 51 1.68 -7.59 2.80
C CYS A 51 1.27 -8.51 3.96
N ALA A 52 1.43 -9.83 3.80
CA ALA A 52 1.15 -10.80 4.86
C ALA A 52 2.05 -10.61 6.08
N TYR A 53 3.34 -10.37 5.86
CA TYR A 53 4.28 -10.05 6.94
C TYR A 53 3.91 -8.76 7.66
N LEU A 54 3.59 -7.69 6.93
CA LEU A 54 3.17 -6.42 7.53
C LEU A 54 1.91 -6.61 8.37
N TRP A 55 0.93 -7.37 7.87
CA TRP A 55 -0.27 -7.71 8.61
C TRP A 55 0.04 -8.48 9.91
N ALA A 56 0.88 -9.51 9.82
CA ALA A 56 1.30 -10.30 10.98
C ALA A 56 2.09 -9.48 12.02
N SER A 57 2.77 -8.42 11.62
CA SER A 57 3.49 -7.52 12.54
C SER A 57 2.61 -6.48 13.23
N ILE A 58 1.38 -6.28 12.74
CA ILE A 58 0.39 -5.38 13.35
C ILE A 58 -0.44 -6.13 14.40
N LEU A 59 -0.60 -7.45 14.23
CA LEU A 59 -1.23 -8.34 15.20
C LEU A 59 -0.37 -8.49 16.46
#